data_AF-A0A3R6EV88-F1
#
_entry.id   AF-A0A3R6EV88-F1
#
_cell.length_a   1.000
_cell.length_b   1.000
_cell.length_c   1.000
_cell.angle_alpha   90.00
_cell.angle_beta   90.00
_cell.angle_gamma   90.00
#
_symmetry.space_group_name_H-M   'P 1'
#
loop_
_entity.id
_entity.type
_entity.pdbx_description
1 polymer ?
#
loop_
_entity_poly.entity_id
_entity_poly.type
_entity_poly.pdbx_seq_one_letter_code
_entity_poly.pdbx_strand_id
1 'polypeptide(L)'
;MKQQQVYNLKEFAARHHLESIFGAYAAHIYIDNLCEKDFIEMAQERTLFTKLVLVTKGNINMGVLQQGTEANDSDRTFSAGELLVVSPKHVIAFSEMSADFMAECILVDEEITADVVYQLSDDKQKAAIDIFHMIRDIVRHQHIYKVEMIQSMVNVLKLLVSELPYENVSVTRDLRHKKEVYEIFLHLLYRHFKTERQIRSMPTS
;
A
#
# COMPACT_ATOMS: atom_id res chain seq x y z
N MET A 1 -29.04 -7.14 13.73
CA MET A 1 -27.67 -6.72 13.36
C MET A 1 -27.33 -7.40 12.04
N LYS A 2 -27.10 -6.66 10.94
CA LYS A 2 -26.58 -7.28 9.71
C LYS A 2 -25.14 -7.74 10.02
N GLN A 3 -24.84 -9.02 9.85
CA GLN A 3 -23.45 -9.49 9.87
C GLN A 3 -22.70 -8.75 8.76
N GLN A 4 -21.75 -7.88 9.12
CA GLN A 4 -20.82 -7.33 8.15
C GLN A 4 -19.90 -8.45 7.68
N GLN A 5 -19.90 -8.71 6.37
CA GLN A 5 -18.99 -9.66 5.75
C GLN A 5 -17.54 -9.15 5.84
N VAL A 6 -16.60 -10.07 6.10
CA VAL A 6 -15.17 -9.78 6.16
C VAL A 6 -14.51 -10.42 4.94
N TYR A 7 -13.71 -9.66 4.20
CA TYR A 7 -13.13 -10.11 2.92
C TYR A 7 -11.64 -10.42 3.04
N ASN A 8 -11.20 -11.56 2.49
CA ASN A 8 -9.79 -11.73 2.14
C ASN A 8 -9.45 -10.97 0.85
N LEU A 9 -8.17 -10.85 0.52
CA LEU A 9 -7.73 -10.01 -0.61
C LEU A 9 -8.29 -10.51 -1.95
N LYS A 10 -8.37 -11.82 -2.13
CA LYS A 10 -8.88 -12.44 -3.37
C LYS A 10 -10.37 -12.17 -3.57
N GLU A 11 -11.17 -12.31 -2.52
CA GLU A 11 -12.61 -12.04 -2.54
C GLU A 11 -12.90 -10.55 -2.76
N PHE A 12 -12.17 -9.70 -2.04
CA PHE A 12 -12.28 -8.25 -2.16
C PHE A 12 -11.99 -7.79 -3.60
N ALA A 13 -10.91 -8.31 -4.17
CA ALA A 13 -10.53 -7.97 -5.54
C ALA A 13 -11.51 -8.47 -6.60
N ALA A 14 -12.09 -9.66 -6.39
CA ALA A 14 -13.13 -10.17 -7.28
C ALA A 14 -14.40 -9.30 -7.22
N ARG A 15 -14.78 -8.83 -6.02
CA ARG A 15 -15.95 -7.96 -5.83
C ARG A 15 -15.78 -6.60 -6.50
N HIS A 16 -14.61 -5.99 -6.32
CA HIS A 16 -14.30 -4.64 -6.83
C HIS A 16 -13.60 -4.65 -8.20
N HIS A 17 -13.55 -5.81 -8.87
CA HIS A 17 -12.96 -5.99 -10.21
C HIS A 17 -11.53 -5.45 -10.35
N LEU A 18 -10.69 -5.64 -9.32
CA LEU A 18 -9.32 -5.12 -9.34
C LEU A 18 -8.48 -5.83 -10.41
N GLU A 19 -7.94 -5.06 -11.35
CA GLU A 19 -7.15 -5.61 -12.47
C GLU A 19 -5.73 -6.00 -12.06
N SER A 20 -5.15 -5.27 -11.10
CA SER A 20 -3.75 -5.40 -10.71
C SER A 20 -3.62 -6.18 -9.41
N ILE A 21 -3.93 -7.49 -9.46
CA ILE A 21 -3.84 -8.41 -8.31
C ILE A 21 -3.04 -9.67 -8.64
N PHE A 22 -2.29 -10.18 -7.66
CA PHE A 22 -1.68 -11.50 -7.72
C PHE A 22 -2.15 -12.40 -6.56
N GLY A 23 -3.11 -13.28 -6.86
CA GLY A 23 -3.62 -14.26 -5.91
C GLY A 23 -4.17 -13.60 -4.65
N ALA A 24 -3.75 -14.09 -3.48
CA ALA A 24 -4.02 -13.45 -2.20
C ALA A 24 -2.87 -12.54 -1.74
N TYR A 25 -1.77 -12.41 -2.49
CA TYR A 25 -0.53 -11.82 -1.95
C TYR A 25 -0.54 -10.30 -1.92
N ALA A 26 -0.84 -9.67 -3.05
CA ALA A 26 -0.86 -8.23 -3.17
C ALA A 26 -1.75 -7.75 -4.31
N ALA A 27 -2.31 -6.55 -4.15
CA ALA A 27 -2.98 -5.81 -5.20
C ALA A 27 -2.53 -4.34 -5.20
N HIS A 28 -2.57 -3.72 -6.37
CA HIS A 28 -2.31 -2.31 -6.59
C HIS A 28 -3.56 -1.64 -7.14
N ILE A 29 -3.86 -0.45 -6.63
CA ILE A 29 -5.00 0.36 -7.06
C ILE A 29 -4.50 1.80 -7.20
N TYR A 30 -4.78 2.40 -8.35
CA TYR A 30 -4.64 3.84 -8.53
C TYR A 30 -6.01 4.47 -8.29
N ILE A 31 -6.05 5.54 -7.50
CA ILE A 31 -7.27 6.24 -7.11
C ILE A 31 -7.20 7.65 -7.66
N ASP A 32 -8.25 8.07 -8.36
CA ASP A 32 -8.49 9.43 -8.80
C ASP A 32 -9.93 9.85 -8.45
N ASN A 33 -10.31 11.06 -8.86
CA ASN A 33 -11.64 11.59 -8.59
C ASN A 33 -12.78 10.83 -9.31
N LEU A 34 -12.50 10.00 -10.31
CA LEU A 34 -13.54 9.26 -11.05
C LEU A 34 -14.01 8.03 -10.28
N CYS A 35 -13.18 7.50 -9.38
CA CYS A 35 -13.49 6.32 -8.56
C CYS A 35 -13.84 6.66 -7.10
N GLU A 36 -14.22 7.92 -6.81
CA GLU A 36 -14.55 8.39 -5.45
C GLU A 36 -15.53 7.45 -4.72
N LYS A 37 -16.66 7.12 -5.36
CA LYS A 37 -17.70 6.28 -4.74
C LYS A 37 -17.18 4.89 -4.39
N ASP A 38 -16.48 4.26 -5.33
CA ASP A 38 -15.93 2.92 -5.15
C ASP A 38 -14.85 2.93 -4.07
N PHE A 39 -14.00 3.97 -4.04
CA PHE A 39 -12.97 4.13 -3.02
C PHE A 39 -13.55 4.31 -1.62
N ILE A 40 -14.61 5.13 -1.47
CA ILE A 40 -15.32 5.31 -0.21
C ILE A 40 -15.98 4.00 0.25
N GLU A 41 -16.62 3.26 -0.66
CA GLU A 41 -17.23 1.96 -0.35
C GLU A 41 -16.17 0.94 0.11
N MET A 42 -15.07 0.81 -0.65
CA MET A 42 -13.94 -0.06 -0.34
C MET A 42 -13.31 0.20 1.04
N ALA A 43 -13.24 1.47 1.45
CA ALA A 43 -12.64 1.85 2.73
C ALA A 43 -13.47 1.38 3.93
N GLN A 44 -14.80 1.40 3.79
CA GLN A 44 -15.78 1.03 4.82
C GLN A 44 -15.93 -0.49 5.01
N GLU A 45 -15.29 -1.29 4.15
CA GLU A 45 -15.33 -2.75 4.24
C GLU A 45 -14.28 -3.33 5.17
N ARG A 46 -14.70 -4.34 5.94
CA ARG A 46 -13.81 -5.13 6.80
C ARG A 46 -12.99 -6.09 5.95
N THR A 47 -11.68 -6.08 6.17
CA THR A 47 -10.72 -6.86 5.38
C THR A 47 -9.80 -7.66 6.28
N LEU A 48 -9.25 -8.77 5.76
CA LEU A 48 -8.23 -9.58 6.43
C LEU A 48 -6.79 -9.18 6.07
N PHE A 49 -6.65 -8.19 5.19
CA PHE A 49 -5.38 -7.69 4.67
C PHE A 49 -5.15 -6.22 5.09
N THR A 50 -3.90 -5.80 5.05
CA THR A 50 -3.50 -4.42 5.32
C THR A 50 -3.73 -3.55 4.09
N LYS A 51 -4.25 -2.34 4.30
CA LYS A 51 -4.40 -1.31 3.26
C LYS A 51 -3.34 -0.23 3.49
N LEU A 52 -2.57 0.10 2.47
CA LEU A 52 -1.70 1.27 2.47
C LEU A 52 -2.19 2.24 1.40
N VAL A 53 -2.42 3.49 1.77
CA VAL A 53 -2.88 4.54 0.85
C VAL A 53 -1.92 5.70 0.97
N LEU A 54 -1.34 6.14 -0.14
CA LEU A 54 -0.46 7.30 -0.22
C LEU A 54 -1.11 8.37 -1.09
N VAL A 55 -1.44 9.51 -0.51
CA VAL A 55 -1.98 10.64 -1.29
C VAL A 55 -0.83 11.28 -2.07
N THR A 56 -0.99 11.35 -3.38
CA THR A 56 -0.02 12.00 -4.28
C THR A 56 -0.45 13.41 -4.65
N LYS A 57 -1.76 13.70 -4.61
CA LYS A 57 -2.32 15.01 -4.88
C LYS A 57 -3.67 15.21 -4.18
N GLY A 58 -4.00 16.46 -3.87
CA GLY A 58 -5.29 16.82 -3.29
C GLY A 58 -5.41 16.39 -1.83
N ASN A 59 -6.65 16.29 -1.36
CA ASN A 59 -6.98 15.85 -0.02
C ASN A 59 -8.35 15.16 0.05
N ILE A 60 -8.58 14.45 1.15
CA ILE A 60 -9.84 13.80 1.50
C ILE A 60 -9.99 13.79 3.02
N ASN A 61 -11.20 13.90 3.54
CA ASN A 61 -11.43 13.76 4.97
C ASN A 61 -11.57 12.29 5.37
N MET A 62 -11.08 11.97 6.55
CA MET A 62 -11.00 10.63 7.10
C MET A 62 -11.52 10.60 8.54
N GLY A 63 -12.38 9.62 8.84
CA GLY A 63 -12.77 9.24 10.19
C GLY A 63 -12.50 7.75 10.45
N VAL A 64 -12.09 7.39 11.68
CA VAL A 64 -11.93 5.98 12.09
C VAL A 64 -13.23 5.46 12.69
N LEU A 65 -13.80 4.41 12.12
CA LEU A 65 -15.02 3.79 12.63
C LEU A 65 -14.68 2.79 13.75
N GLN A 66 -14.73 3.23 15.01
CA GLN A 66 -14.58 2.34 16.18
C GLN A 66 -15.89 1.59 16.48
N GLN A 67 -15.80 0.33 16.90
CA GLN A 67 -16.97 -0.41 17.39
C GLN A 67 -17.37 0.08 18.78
N GLY A 68 -18.54 0.70 18.90
CA GLY A 68 -19.28 0.76 20.16
C GLY A 68 -19.13 2.01 21.02
N THR A 69 -18.46 3.07 20.55
CA THR A 69 -18.47 4.36 21.23
C THR A 69 -18.84 5.44 20.23
N GLU A 70 -19.67 6.39 20.67
CA GLU A 70 -20.10 7.55 19.87
C GLU A 70 -18.90 8.16 19.15
N ALA A 71 -19.11 8.48 17.88
CA ALA A 71 -18.12 9.06 16.99
C ALA A 71 -17.42 10.22 17.71
N ASN A 72 -16.18 10.00 18.14
CA ASN A 72 -15.30 11.14 18.34
C ASN A 72 -15.09 11.70 16.94
N ASP A 73 -15.73 12.85 16.75
CA ASP A 73 -15.64 13.79 15.63
C ASP A 73 -14.19 14.28 15.49
N SER A 74 -13.30 13.37 15.11
CA SER A 74 -11.95 13.69 14.71
C SER A 74 -11.80 13.34 13.24
N ASP A 75 -12.69 13.91 12.42
CA ASP A 75 -12.47 13.97 10.99
C ASP A 75 -11.15 14.70 10.76
N ARG A 76 -10.18 13.97 10.23
CA ARG A 76 -8.87 14.48 9.87
C ARG A 76 -8.79 14.61 8.36
N THR A 77 -8.25 15.71 7.88
CA THR A 77 -7.88 15.84 6.48
C THR A 77 -6.62 15.01 6.19
N PHE A 78 -6.73 14.11 5.21
CA PHE A 78 -5.67 13.28 4.67
C PHE A 78 -5.22 13.87 3.32
N SER A 79 -3.98 14.35 3.26
CA SER A 79 -3.47 15.24 2.21
C SER A 79 -2.23 14.68 1.51
N ALA A 80 -1.88 15.28 0.37
CA ALA A 80 -0.69 14.91 -0.40
C ALA A 80 0.59 14.78 0.45
N GLY A 81 1.34 13.70 0.23
CA GLY A 81 2.54 13.35 1.00
C GLY A 81 2.26 12.54 2.27
N GLU A 82 1.00 12.35 2.63
CA GLU A 82 0.65 11.50 3.77
C GLU A 82 0.41 10.04 3.33
N LEU A 83 0.97 9.12 4.12
CA LEU A 83 0.78 7.68 4.04
C LEU A 83 -0.13 7.22 5.16
N LEU A 84 -1.25 6.64 4.81
CA LEU A 84 -2.13 5.92 5.70
C LEU A 84 -1.77 4.43 5.67
N VAL A 85 -1.61 3.83 6.85
CA VAL A 85 -1.55 2.38 7.03
C VAL A 85 -2.76 1.96 7.86
N VAL A 86 -3.49 0.95 7.36
CA VAL A 86 -4.71 0.42 7.99
C VAL A 86 -4.56 -1.08 8.17
N SER A 87 -4.52 -1.53 9.42
CA SER A 87 -4.53 -2.95 9.72
C SER A 87 -5.95 -3.53 9.53
N PRO A 88 -6.08 -4.86 9.41
CA PRO A 88 -7.37 -5.56 9.38
C PRO A 88 -8.34 -5.25 10.53
N LYS A 89 -7.86 -4.65 11.63
CA LYS A 89 -8.64 -4.38 12.84
C LYS A 89 -9.51 -3.13 12.74
N HIS A 90 -9.21 -2.23 11.80
CA HIS A 90 -9.86 -0.94 11.68
C HIS A 90 -10.60 -0.78 10.35
N VAL A 91 -11.66 0.01 10.41
CA VAL A 91 -12.44 0.42 9.25
C VAL A 91 -12.41 1.94 9.20
N ILE A 92 -12.28 2.48 8.01
CA ILE A 92 -12.14 3.91 7.79
C ILE A 92 -13.30 4.41 6.95
N ALA A 93 -13.81 5.58 7.30
CA ALA A 93 -14.74 6.34 6.48
C ALA A 93 -13.98 7.48 5.82
N PHE A 94 -14.22 7.66 4.52
CA PHE A 94 -13.76 8.82 3.78
C PHE A 94 -14.93 9.72 3.39
N SER A 95 -14.69 11.02 3.33
CA SER A 95 -15.65 12.04 2.92
C SER A 95 -14.92 13.22 2.27
N GLU A 96 -15.65 14.08 1.56
CA GLU A 96 -15.14 15.35 1.04
C GLU A 96 -13.84 15.23 0.21
N MET A 97 -13.83 14.39 -0.82
CA MET A 97 -12.67 14.23 -1.71
C MET A 97 -12.48 15.47 -2.60
N SER A 98 -11.26 16.00 -2.67
CA SER A 98 -10.94 17.14 -3.54
C SER A 98 -11.01 16.76 -5.03
N ALA A 99 -11.36 17.73 -5.89
CA ALA A 99 -11.54 17.48 -7.33
C ALA A 99 -10.25 17.03 -8.05
N ASP A 100 -9.08 17.32 -7.48
CA ASP A 100 -7.77 16.94 -7.98
C ASP A 100 -7.12 15.78 -7.20
N PHE A 101 -7.89 15.10 -6.35
CA PHE A 101 -7.41 14.01 -5.51
C PHE A 101 -6.81 12.88 -6.35
N MET A 102 -5.62 12.45 -5.94
CA MET A 102 -4.95 11.28 -6.49
C MET A 102 -4.24 10.53 -5.37
N ALA A 103 -4.38 9.21 -5.36
CA ALA A 103 -3.69 8.36 -4.41
C ALA A 103 -3.23 7.06 -5.06
N GLU A 104 -2.13 6.52 -4.53
CA GLU A 104 -1.64 5.18 -4.85
C GLU A 104 -1.99 4.29 -3.67
N CYS A 105 -2.56 3.11 -3.94
CA CYS A 105 -2.96 2.17 -2.91
C CYS A 105 -2.37 0.78 -3.18
N ILE A 106 -1.88 0.16 -2.11
CA ILE A 106 -1.39 -1.21 -2.08
C ILE A 106 -2.15 -1.97 -1.00
N LEU A 107 -2.67 -3.13 -1.39
CA LEU A 107 -3.34 -4.08 -0.50
C LEU A 107 -2.43 -5.30 -0.36
N VAL A 108 -2.11 -5.71 0.87
CA VAL A 108 -1.17 -6.82 1.13
C VAL A 108 -1.71 -7.75 2.21
N ASP A 109 -1.67 -9.05 1.95
CA ASP A 109 -2.09 -10.11 2.88
C ASP A 109 -0.99 -10.42 3.90
N GLU A 110 -0.54 -9.35 4.55
CA GLU A 110 0.51 -9.33 5.55
C GLU A 110 0.14 -8.25 6.57
N GLU A 111 0.22 -8.56 7.86
CA GLU A 111 -0.05 -7.57 8.89
C GLU A 111 1.11 -6.57 8.96
N ILE A 112 0.82 -5.29 8.72
CA ILE A 112 1.72 -4.19 9.01
C ILE A 112 1.07 -3.42 10.15
N THR A 113 1.60 -3.59 11.36
CA THR A 113 1.02 -3.01 12.58
C THR A 113 1.29 -1.51 12.65
N ALA A 114 0.48 -0.75 11.93
CA ALA A 114 0.38 0.69 12.04
C ALA A 114 -1.05 1.08 11.66
N ASP A 115 -1.82 1.61 12.61
CA ASP A 115 -3.15 2.19 12.36
C ASP A 115 -3.03 3.71 12.44
N VAL A 116 -2.15 4.26 11.61
CA VAL A 116 -1.61 5.62 11.76
C VAL A 116 -1.45 6.28 10.39
N VAL A 117 -1.67 7.59 10.35
CA VAL A 117 -1.31 8.46 9.23
C VAL A 117 0.06 9.08 9.50
N TYR A 118 0.99 8.88 8.58
CA TYR A 118 2.33 9.43 8.60
C TYR A 118 2.49 10.51 7.55
N GLN A 119 2.99 11.69 7.96
CA GLN A 119 3.50 12.68 7.00
C GLN A 119 4.87 12.22 6.54
N LEU A 120 5.04 11.97 5.24
CA LEU A 120 6.33 11.57 4.68
C LEU A 120 7.15 12.81 4.27
N SER A 121 8.47 12.70 4.40
CA SER A 121 9.41 13.58 3.71
C SER A 121 9.47 13.25 2.21
N ASP A 122 9.90 14.19 1.37
CA ASP A 122 9.97 14.01 -0.09
C ASP A 122 10.73 12.73 -0.50
N ASP A 123 11.85 12.44 0.16
CA ASP A 123 12.67 11.25 -0.10
C ASP A 123 11.92 9.95 0.23
N LYS A 124 11.21 9.91 1.36
CA LYS A 124 10.43 8.74 1.80
C LYS A 124 9.17 8.58 0.98
N GLN A 125 8.53 9.67 0.58
CA GLN A 125 7.39 9.66 -0.33
C GLN A 125 7.80 9.06 -1.67
N LYS A 126 8.92 9.50 -2.24
CA LYS A 126 9.47 8.93 -3.48
C LYS A 126 9.77 7.43 -3.32
N ALA A 127 10.43 7.04 -2.23
CA ALA A 127 10.73 5.64 -1.96
C ALA A 127 9.46 4.78 -1.84
N ALA A 128 8.41 5.28 -1.18
CA ALA A 128 7.13 4.59 -1.07
C ALA A 128 6.44 4.44 -2.44
N ILE A 129 6.43 5.49 -3.26
CA ILE A 129 5.90 5.44 -4.63
C ILE A 129 6.66 4.40 -5.47
N ASP A 130 7.99 4.41 -5.41
CA ASP A 130 8.82 3.47 -6.15
C ASP A 130 8.51 2.01 -5.74
N ILE A 131 8.32 1.74 -4.44
CA ILE A 131 7.91 0.42 -3.94
C ILE A 131 6.51 0.04 -4.44
N PHE A 132 5.54 0.96 -4.41
CA PHE A 132 4.18 0.71 -4.88
C PHE A 132 4.17 0.37 -6.37
N HIS A 133 4.94 1.12 -7.18
CA HIS A 133 5.11 0.86 -8.61
C HIS A 133 5.83 -0.46 -8.88
N MET A 134 6.84 -0.83 -8.07
CA MET A 134 7.49 -2.13 -8.17
C MET A 134 6.50 -3.27 -7.89
N ILE A 135 5.70 -3.18 -6.82
CA ILE A 135 4.67 -4.19 -6.51
C ILE A 135 3.66 -4.28 -7.65
N ARG A 136 3.14 -3.15 -8.13
CA ARG A 136 2.25 -3.09 -9.30
C ARG A 136 2.84 -3.82 -10.49
N ASP A 137 4.10 -3.54 -10.82
CA ASP A 137 4.76 -4.11 -11.98
C ASP A 137 5.00 -5.62 -11.79
N ILE A 138 5.39 -6.09 -10.61
CA ILE A 138 5.51 -7.52 -10.31
C ILE A 138 4.14 -8.21 -10.46
N VAL A 139 3.09 -7.60 -9.92
CA VAL A 139 1.73 -8.14 -9.95
C VAL A 139 1.21 -8.25 -11.39
N ARG A 140 1.48 -7.26 -12.25
CA ARG A 140 1.01 -7.23 -13.65
C ARG A 140 1.77 -8.17 -14.60
N HIS A 141 3.05 -8.48 -14.36
CA HIS A 141 3.88 -9.17 -15.34
C HIS A 141 4.13 -10.64 -15.01
N GLN A 142 3.98 -11.57 -15.95
CA GLN A 142 4.20 -13.00 -15.68
C GLN A 142 5.67 -13.32 -15.32
N HIS A 143 5.90 -13.81 -14.11
CA HIS A 143 7.22 -14.19 -13.58
C HIS A 143 7.10 -15.41 -12.67
N ILE A 144 8.09 -16.29 -12.66
CA ILE A 144 8.04 -17.54 -11.86
C ILE A 144 8.24 -17.29 -10.36
N TYR A 145 8.99 -16.26 -10.00
CA TYR A 145 9.29 -15.90 -8.61
C TYR A 145 8.41 -14.74 -8.06
N LYS A 146 7.17 -14.59 -8.55
CA LYS A 146 6.31 -13.46 -8.15
C LYS A 146 6.08 -13.40 -6.64
N VAL A 147 5.88 -14.56 -6.00
CA VAL A 147 5.59 -14.65 -4.57
C VAL A 147 6.75 -14.07 -3.77
N GLU A 148 7.97 -14.53 -4.06
CA GLU A 148 9.19 -14.12 -3.38
C GLU A 148 9.50 -12.64 -3.61
N MET A 149 9.27 -12.16 -4.85
CA MET A 149 9.45 -10.75 -5.18
C MET A 149 8.45 -9.85 -4.43
N ILE A 150 7.17 -10.22 -4.37
CA ILE A 150 6.15 -9.47 -3.62
C ILE A 150 6.51 -9.48 -2.14
N GLN A 151 6.81 -10.64 -1.56
CA GLN A 151 7.19 -10.76 -0.15
C GLN A 151 8.40 -9.91 0.19
N SER A 152 9.42 -9.88 -0.69
CA SER A 152 10.57 -9.00 -0.53
C SER A 152 10.16 -7.52 -0.49
N MET A 153 9.30 -7.07 -1.44
CA MET A 153 8.83 -5.68 -1.46
C MET A 153 7.95 -5.34 -0.26
N VAL A 154 7.10 -6.26 0.19
CA VAL A 154 6.30 -6.06 1.41
C VAL A 154 7.21 -5.96 2.64
N ASN A 155 8.29 -6.73 2.72
CA ASN A 155 9.27 -6.59 3.80
C ASN A 155 9.94 -5.22 3.76
N VAL A 156 10.38 -4.74 2.59
CA VAL A 156 10.93 -3.37 2.42
C VAL A 156 9.92 -2.32 2.87
N LEU A 157 8.65 -2.49 2.52
CA LEU A 157 7.58 -1.59 2.94
C LEU A 157 7.37 -1.60 4.47
N LYS A 158 7.35 -2.78 5.10
CA LYS A 158 7.28 -2.93 6.56
C LYS A 158 8.41 -2.17 7.26
N LEU A 159 9.61 -2.24 6.72
CA LEU A 159 10.77 -1.53 7.29
C LEU A 159 10.62 -0.02 7.14
N LEU A 160 10.25 0.45 5.96
CA LEU A 160 9.98 1.87 5.72
C LEU A 160 8.97 2.38 6.75
N VAL A 161 7.84 1.69 6.93
CA VAL A 161 6.80 2.04 7.91
C VAL A 161 7.33 1.98 9.35
N SER A 162 8.13 0.97 9.70
CA SER A 162 8.69 0.82 11.04
C SER A 162 9.68 1.93 11.43
N GLU A 163 10.30 2.59 10.45
CA GLU A 163 11.24 3.71 10.69
C GLU A 163 10.53 5.05 10.93
N LEU A 164 9.32 5.24 10.38
CA LEU A 164 8.60 6.52 10.43
C LEU A 164 8.40 7.10 11.84
N PRO A 165 8.09 6.30 12.88
CA PRO A 165 7.94 6.84 14.25
C PRO A 165 9.25 7.35 14.87
N TYR A 166 10.41 6.96 14.34
CA TYR A 166 11.72 7.20 14.96
C TYR A 166 12.53 8.31 14.28
N GLU A 167 11.99 9.04 13.32
CA GLU A 167 12.76 10.05 12.56
C GLU A 167 13.37 11.17 13.41
N ASN A 168 12.83 11.42 14.63
CA ASN A 168 13.38 12.38 15.58
C ASN A 168 14.36 11.77 16.62
N VAL A 169 14.61 10.45 16.55
CA VAL A 169 15.49 9.74 17.47
C VAL A 169 16.73 9.31 16.71
N SER A 170 17.90 9.74 17.15
CA SER A 170 19.20 9.45 16.54
C SER A 170 19.31 7.97 16.15
N VAL A 171 19.25 7.72 14.84
CA VAL A 171 19.20 6.39 14.21
C VAL A 171 20.36 5.52 14.71
N THR A 172 20.04 4.43 15.41
CA THR A 172 21.03 3.47 15.86
C THR A 172 21.69 2.77 14.67
N ARG A 173 23.01 2.59 14.74
CA ARG A 173 23.93 2.07 13.71
C ARG A 173 23.48 0.76 13.01
N ASP A 174 22.62 -0.04 13.64
CA ASP A 174 22.04 -1.28 13.10
C ASP A 174 21.02 -1.04 11.96
N LEU A 175 20.28 0.05 12.02
CA LEU A 175 19.27 0.39 11.01
C LEU A 175 19.89 0.85 9.68
N ARG A 176 21.06 1.51 9.74
CA ARG A 176 21.79 1.93 8.53
C ARG A 176 22.32 0.73 7.73
N HIS A 177 22.85 -0.30 8.39
CA HIS A 177 23.30 -1.52 7.71
C HIS A 177 22.14 -2.26 7.05
N LYS A 178 20.97 -2.30 7.70
CA LYS A 178 19.75 -2.86 7.12
C LYS A 178 19.38 -2.12 5.83
N LYS A 179 19.34 -0.79 5.84
CA LYS A 179 19.10 0.05 4.64
C LYS A 179 20.04 -0.27 3.47
N GLU A 180 21.34 -0.40 3.71
CA GLU A 180 22.33 -0.71 2.65
C GLU A 180 22.10 -2.11 2.03
N VAL A 181 21.77 -3.11 2.86
CA VAL A 181 21.40 -4.46 2.37
C VAL A 181 20.13 -4.41 1.52
N TYR A 182 19.16 -3.54 1.87
CA TYR A 182 17.95 -3.35 1.06
C TYR A 182 18.20 -2.66 -0.27
N GLU A 183 19.06 -1.64 -0.31
CA GLU A 183 19.44 -0.97 -1.57
C GLU A 183 20.12 -1.96 -2.53
N ILE A 184 20.95 -2.86 -2.00
CA ILE A 184 21.54 -3.97 -2.77
C ILE A 184 20.45 -4.92 -3.26
N PHE A 185 19.50 -5.31 -2.40
CA PHE A 185 18.44 -6.25 -2.79
C PHE A 185 17.50 -5.66 -3.87
N LEU A 186 17.14 -4.38 -3.74
CA LEU A 186 16.37 -3.64 -4.73
C LEU A 186 17.12 -3.52 -6.06
N HIS A 187 18.42 -3.20 -6.01
CA HIS A 187 19.26 -3.14 -7.20
C HIS A 187 19.34 -4.50 -7.91
N LEU A 188 19.50 -5.59 -7.16
CA LEU A 188 19.54 -6.95 -7.69
C LEU A 188 18.19 -7.36 -8.27
N LEU A 189 17.08 -7.13 -7.57
CA LEU A 189 15.73 -7.39 -8.07
C LEU A 189 15.46 -6.65 -9.37
N TYR A 190 15.77 -5.35 -9.44
CA TYR A 190 15.57 -4.54 -10.63
C TYR A 190 16.42 -5.05 -11.81
N ARG A 191 17.68 -5.40 -11.55
CA ARG A 191 18.60 -5.95 -12.56
C ARG A 191 18.11 -7.28 -13.08
N HIS A 192 17.78 -8.23 -12.20
CA HIS A 192 17.35 -9.57 -12.60
C HIS A 192 15.98 -9.58 -13.28
N PHE A 193 15.03 -8.74 -12.84
CA PHE A 193 13.73 -8.59 -13.50
C PHE A 193 13.87 -8.07 -14.94
N LYS A 194 14.78 -7.13 -15.18
CA LYS A 194 15.09 -6.64 -16.54
C LYS A 194 15.78 -7.71 -17.40
N THR A 195 16.68 -8.51 -16.82
CA THR A 195 17.41 -9.56 -17.54
C THR A 195 16.50 -10.73 -17.94
N GLU A 196 15.58 -11.19 -17.08
CA GLU A 196 14.64 -12.26 -17.47
C GLU A 196 13.66 -11.83 -18.57
N ARG A 197 13.25 -10.56 -18.58
CA ARG A 197 12.49 -9.98 -19.70
C ARG A 197 13.26 -10.04 -21.02
N GLN A 198 14.57 -9.83 -21.00
CA GLN A 198 15.42 -9.95 -22.20
C GLN A 198 15.57 -11.39 -22.69
N ILE A 199 15.64 -12.37 -21.78
CA ILE A 199 15.76 -13.79 -22.15
C ILE A 199 14.46 -14.30 -22.79
N ARG A 200 13.30 -13.88 -22.30
CA ARG A 200 12.00 -14.27 -22.87
C ARG A 200 11.60 -13.52 -24.15
N SER A 201 12.24 -12.38 -24.44
CA SER A 201 12.01 -11.61 -25.68
C SER A 201 12.94 -11.97 -26.84
N MET A 202 13.89 -12.89 -26.64
CA MET A 202 14.71 -13.43 -27.74
C MET A 202 13.86 -14.45 -28.51
N PRO A 203 13.55 -14.24 -29.80
CA PRO A 203 12.92 -15.29 -30.60
C PRO A 203 13.90 -16.45 -30.67
N THR A 204 13.42 -17.66 -30.37
CA THR A 204 14.13 -18.88 -30.71
C THR A 204 14.14 -18.99 -32.23
N SER A 205 15.27 -18.63 -32.84
CA SER A 205 15.57 -18.85 -34.25
C SER A 205 15.65 -20.34 -34.57
#